data_AF-A0A2W2EXL3-F1
#
_entry.id   AF-A0A2W2EXL3-F1
#
_cell.length_a   1.000
_cell.length_b   1.000
_cell.length_c   1.000
_cell.angle_alpha   90.00
_cell.angle_beta   90.00
_cell.angle_gamma   90.00
#
_symmetry.space_group_name_H-M   'P 1'
#
loop_
_entity.id
_entity.type
_entity.pdbx_description
1 polymer ?
#
loop_
_entity_poly.entity_id
_entity_poly.type
_entity_poly.pdbx_seq_one_letter_code
_entity_poly.pdbx_strand_id
1 'polypeptide(L)'
;MDRLFVPTVEAVFTRIDEKNAALAARESDDPQVRASVRGKRPTGPVTKQRTRATIRTVLADAEREHLVSFNAAALLKLDGGAKAKGVVWTKARIEAFHVAYGKRLAAEHEQSWPMERFKVWPATPRPSPVMVWTPAQLGAFLDHAAGDRLYALYHLIAFRGLRRGEACGARWVDVDLDEGLLATATQLANVGRQVKEGAPKTAAFGCGGGARSGHGEHAACAPQAAVGGRVGVGEYLGGLGPGVHAGGRAPS
;
A
#
# COMPACT_ATOMS: atom_id res chain seq x y z
N MET A 1 -41.12 -6.46 4.51
CA MET A 1 -39.71 -6.25 4.10
C MET A 1 -38.78 -7.18 4.91
N ASP A 2 -39.13 -8.47 5.05
CA ASP A 2 -38.48 -9.41 5.97
C ASP A 2 -37.53 -10.39 5.28
N ARG A 3 -36.41 -9.90 4.71
CA ARG A 3 -35.40 -10.81 4.12
C ARG A 3 -33.98 -10.57 4.60
N LEU A 4 -33.76 -9.55 5.44
CA LEU A 4 -32.44 -9.19 5.93
C LEU A 4 -32.20 -9.75 7.34
N PHE A 5 -32.18 -11.08 7.41
CA PHE A 5 -31.80 -11.82 8.62
C PHE A 5 -30.32 -12.20 8.60
N VAL A 6 -29.79 -12.63 9.75
CA VAL A 6 -28.38 -13.02 9.92
C VAL A 6 -27.90 -14.00 8.84
N PRO A 7 -28.65 -15.07 8.47
CA PRO A 7 -28.21 -16.01 7.44
C PRO A 7 -28.01 -15.36 6.06
N THR A 8 -28.81 -14.35 5.71
CA THR A 8 -28.67 -13.62 4.44
C THR A 8 -27.35 -12.86 4.39
N VAL A 9 -26.98 -12.21 5.49
CA VAL A 9 -25.71 -11.47 5.58
C VAL A 9 -24.53 -12.44 5.63
N GLU A 10 -24.67 -13.56 6.34
CA GLU A 10 -23.65 -14.62 6.41
C GLU A 10 -23.38 -15.23 5.02
N ALA A 11 -24.41 -15.53 4.23
CA ALA A 11 -24.29 -16.07 2.89
C ALA A 11 -23.42 -15.20 1.95
N VAL A 12 -23.41 -13.87 2.14
CA VAL A 12 -22.53 -12.96 1.40
C VAL A 12 -21.05 -13.29 1.68
N PHE A 13 -20.70 -13.52 2.95
CA PHE A 13 -19.33 -13.82 3.36
C PHE A 13 -18.94 -15.25 3.03
N THR A 14 -19.86 -16.22 3.15
CA THR A 14 -19.65 -17.60 2.67
C THR A 14 -19.31 -17.62 1.18
N ARG A 15 -20.06 -16.87 0.35
CA ARG A 15 -19.77 -16.78 -1.08
C ARG A 15 -18.44 -16.08 -1.39
N ILE A 16 -17.99 -15.17 -0.53
CA ILE A 16 -16.64 -14.59 -0.61
C ILE A 16 -15.58 -15.68 -0.34
N ASP A 17 -15.81 -16.53 0.65
CA ASP A 17 -14.88 -17.58 1.03
C ASP A 17 -14.79 -18.69 -0.03
N GLU A 18 -15.92 -19.09 -0.63
CA GLU A 18 -15.95 -20.00 -1.79
C GLU A 18 -15.16 -19.43 -2.97
N LYS A 19 -15.35 -18.14 -3.28
CA LYS A 19 -14.57 -17.46 -4.32
C LYS A 19 -13.08 -17.42 -4.00
N ASN A 20 -12.72 -17.14 -2.75
CA ASN A 20 -11.33 -17.15 -2.31
C ASN A 20 -10.70 -18.54 -2.40
N ALA A 21 -11.43 -19.59 -2.06
CA ALA A 21 -10.96 -20.98 -2.16
C ALA A 21 -10.59 -21.35 -3.60
N ALA A 22 -11.39 -20.94 -4.59
CA ALA A 22 -11.06 -21.15 -6.00
C ALA A 22 -9.75 -20.44 -6.42
N LEU A 23 -9.34 -19.37 -5.74
CA LEU A 23 -8.10 -18.63 -6.04
C LEU A 23 -6.83 -19.34 -5.55
N ALA A 24 -6.94 -20.39 -4.73
CA ALA A 24 -5.81 -21.23 -4.33
C ALA A 24 -5.10 -21.88 -5.54
N ALA A 25 -5.79 -22.01 -6.68
CA ALA A 25 -5.23 -22.43 -7.96
C ALA A 25 -3.98 -21.63 -8.40
N ARG A 26 -3.76 -20.43 -7.86
CA ARG A 26 -2.56 -19.60 -8.12
C ARG A 26 -1.25 -20.23 -7.62
N GLU A 27 -1.33 -21.12 -6.63
CA GLU A 27 -0.18 -21.82 -6.08
C GLU A 27 0.22 -23.04 -6.90
N SER A 28 -0.63 -23.47 -7.85
CA SER A 28 -0.35 -24.60 -8.74
C SER A 28 0.92 -24.40 -9.56
N ASP A 29 1.67 -25.50 -9.74
CA ASP A 29 2.83 -25.57 -10.64
C ASP A 29 2.41 -25.57 -12.12
N ASP A 30 1.17 -25.94 -12.44
CA ASP A 30 0.61 -25.93 -13.80
C ASP A 30 0.24 -24.50 -14.27
N PRO A 31 0.85 -23.99 -15.37
CA PRO A 31 0.49 -22.69 -15.96
C PRO A 31 -0.98 -22.52 -16.34
N GLN A 32 -1.64 -23.57 -16.84
CA GLN A 32 -3.04 -23.50 -17.28
C GLN A 32 -3.99 -23.31 -16.10
N VAL A 33 -3.74 -24.02 -15.00
CA VAL A 33 -4.48 -23.87 -13.74
C VAL A 33 -4.30 -22.45 -13.19
N ARG A 34 -3.08 -21.90 -13.20
CA ARG A 34 -2.85 -20.49 -12.79
C ARG A 34 -3.55 -19.48 -13.70
N ALA A 35 -3.65 -19.76 -14.99
CA ALA A 35 -4.30 -18.87 -15.95
C ALA A 35 -5.79 -18.65 -15.62
N SER A 36 -6.49 -19.66 -15.11
CA SER A 36 -7.92 -19.59 -14.72
C SER A 36 -8.23 -18.55 -13.62
N VAL A 37 -7.24 -18.21 -12.81
CA VAL A 37 -7.34 -17.25 -11.68
C VAL A 37 -6.51 -15.99 -11.88
N ARG A 38 -5.95 -15.79 -13.08
CA ARG A 38 -5.12 -14.64 -13.41
C ARG A 38 -5.90 -13.34 -13.24
N GLY A 39 -5.24 -12.33 -12.64
CA GLY A 39 -5.82 -11.00 -12.39
C GLY A 39 -6.84 -10.94 -11.24
N LYS A 40 -7.31 -12.07 -10.72
CA LYS A 40 -8.24 -12.12 -9.59
C LYS A 40 -7.49 -11.94 -8.27
N ARG A 41 -8.07 -11.19 -7.33
CA ARG A 41 -7.50 -10.94 -6.00
C ARG A 41 -8.41 -11.51 -4.92
N PRO A 42 -7.87 -12.22 -3.91
CA PRO A 42 -8.69 -12.70 -2.80
C PRO A 42 -9.14 -11.53 -1.92
N THR A 43 -10.36 -11.64 -1.41
CA THR A 43 -10.89 -10.73 -0.39
C THR A 43 -10.46 -11.24 0.98
N GLY A 44 -9.38 -10.66 1.52
CA GLY A 44 -8.84 -11.07 2.81
C GLY A 44 -9.78 -10.77 4.00
N PRO A 45 -9.53 -11.36 5.17
CA PRO A 45 -10.43 -11.23 6.32
C PRO A 45 -10.56 -9.79 6.83
N VAL A 46 -9.50 -8.97 6.72
CA VAL A 46 -9.56 -7.53 7.02
C VAL A 46 -10.56 -6.80 6.11
N THR A 47 -10.60 -7.15 4.83
CA THR A 47 -11.58 -6.57 3.89
C THR A 47 -12.98 -7.04 4.23
N LYS A 48 -13.19 -8.33 4.55
CA LYS A 48 -14.48 -8.85 5.03
C LYS A 48 -14.99 -8.07 6.25
N GLN A 49 -14.12 -7.80 7.22
CA GLN A 49 -14.46 -6.97 8.39
C GLN A 49 -14.85 -5.54 8.03
N ARG A 50 -14.15 -4.91 7.07
CA ARG A 50 -14.49 -3.57 6.58
C ARG A 50 -15.84 -3.55 5.88
N THR A 51 -16.11 -4.53 5.01
CA THR A 51 -17.41 -4.70 4.37
C THR A 51 -18.51 -4.88 5.41
N ARG A 52 -18.31 -5.75 6.41
CA ARG A 52 -19.24 -5.92 7.53
C ARG A 52 -19.46 -4.62 8.30
N ALA A 53 -18.40 -3.86 8.57
CA ALA A 53 -18.51 -2.59 9.29
C ALA A 53 -19.37 -1.58 8.53
N THR A 54 -19.20 -1.47 7.20
CA THR A 54 -20.05 -0.62 6.36
C THR A 54 -21.51 -1.06 6.40
N ILE A 55 -21.78 -2.37 6.23
CA ILE A 55 -23.14 -2.91 6.30
C ILE A 55 -23.75 -2.66 7.68
N ARG A 56 -22.98 -2.86 8.76
CA ARG A 56 -23.42 -2.60 10.14
C ARG A 56 -23.82 -1.14 10.34
N THR A 57 -23.09 -0.18 9.79
CA THR A 57 -23.47 1.25 9.89
C THR A 57 -24.78 1.51 9.17
N VAL A 58 -24.92 1.07 7.92
CA VAL A 58 -26.17 1.28 7.15
C VAL A 58 -27.37 0.63 7.83
N LEU A 59 -27.22 -0.59 8.37
CA LEU A 59 -28.31 -1.27 9.08
C LEU A 59 -28.61 -0.65 10.45
N ALA A 60 -27.63 -0.02 11.11
CA ALA A 60 -27.88 0.72 12.34
C ALA A 60 -28.71 1.99 12.07
N ASP A 61 -28.49 2.65 10.94
CA ASP A 61 -29.31 3.80 10.53
C ASP A 61 -30.74 3.36 10.19
N ALA A 62 -30.88 2.29 9.41
CA ALA A 62 -32.18 1.71 9.08
C ALA A 62 -32.97 1.21 10.30
N GLU A 63 -32.28 0.66 11.31
CA GLU A 63 -32.90 0.22 12.58
C GLU A 63 -33.44 1.41 13.38
N ARG A 64 -32.70 2.53 13.42
CA ARG A 64 -33.14 3.78 14.06
C ARG A 64 -34.35 4.40 13.39
N GLU A 65 -34.47 4.23 12.07
CA GLU A 65 -35.62 4.67 11.28
C GLU A 65 -36.75 3.63 11.23
N HIS A 66 -36.63 2.53 11.98
CA HIS A 66 -37.59 1.42 12.02
C HIS A 66 -37.88 0.77 10.65
N LEU A 67 -36.95 0.89 9.70
CA LEU A 67 -37.02 0.23 8.38
C LEU A 67 -36.63 -1.25 8.45
N VAL A 68 -35.84 -1.61 9.46
CA VAL A 68 -35.48 -3.00 9.77
C VAL A 68 -35.70 -3.25 11.26
N SER A 69 -36.08 -4.48 11.61
CA SER A 69 -36.38 -4.84 13.00
C SER A 69 -35.13 -4.92 13.88
N PHE A 70 -33.98 -5.26 13.30
CA PHE A 70 -32.69 -5.31 14.01
C PHE A 70 -31.51 -5.30 13.03
N ASN A 71 -30.33 -4.92 13.52
CA ASN A 71 -29.09 -4.96 12.76
C ASN A 71 -28.46 -6.37 12.68
N ALA A 72 -28.78 -7.12 11.63
CA ALA A 72 -28.23 -8.46 11.40
C ALA A 72 -26.69 -8.52 11.32
N ALA A 73 -26.04 -7.49 10.77
CA ALA A 73 -24.58 -7.46 10.65
C ALA A 73 -23.87 -7.28 12.00
N ALA A 74 -24.56 -6.72 13.00
CA ALA A 74 -24.03 -6.59 14.34
C ALA A 74 -23.79 -7.95 15.00
N LEU A 75 -24.67 -8.93 14.71
CA LEU A 75 -24.64 -10.28 15.27
C LEU A 75 -23.66 -11.23 14.56
N LEU A 76 -23.25 -10.90 13.34
CA LEU A 76 -22.30 -11.73 12.58
C LEU A 76 -20.91 -11.74 13.23
N LYS A 77 -20.37 -12.93 13.49
CA LYS A 77 -18.99 -13.13 13.93
C LYS A 77 -18.13 -13.52 12.73
N LEU A 78 -17.21 -12.63 12.34
CA LEU A 78 -16.21 -12.91 11.33
C LEU A 78 -14.82 -12.96 11.99
N ASP A 79 -13.92 -13.75 11.43
CA ASP A 79 -12.53 -13.77 11.89
C ASP A 79 -11.84 -12.43 11.61
N GLY A 80 -11.13 -11.93 12.62
CA GLY A 80 -10.24 -10.79 12.49
C GLY A 80 -8.97 -11.21 11.76
N GLY A 81 -8.75 -10.75 10.54
CA GLY A 81 -7.50 -11.03 9.82
C GLY A 81 -6.32 -10.30 10.46
N ALA A 82 -5.18 -10.98 10.55
CA ALA A 82 -3.91 -10.30 10.86
C ALA A 82 -3.52 -9.36 9.71
N LYS A 83 -3.03 -8.17 10.04
CA LYS A 83 -2.40 -7.29 9.05
C LYS A 83 -1.09 -7.93 8.59
N ALA A 84 -0.84 -7.91 7.28
CA ALA A 84 0.44 -8.35 6.73
C ALA A 84 1.57 -7.50 7.35
N LYS A 85 2.58 -8.18 7.91
CA LYS A 85 3.75 -7.52 8.47
C LYS A 85 4.79 -7.30 7.36
N GLY A 86 5.50 -6.18 7.43
CA GLY A 86 6.64 -5.94 6.57
C GLY A 86 7.74 -6.95 6.87
N VAL A 87 8.25 -7.62 5.86
CA VAL A 87 9.34 -8.60 5.98
C VAL A 87 10.51 -8.15 5.11
N VAL A 88 11.72 -8.12 5.67
CA VAL A 88 12.91 -7.64 4.96
C VAL A 88 13.40 -8.66 3.93
N TRP A 89 13.84 -8.18 2.77
CA TRP A 89 14.57 -8.96 1.77
C TRP A 89 16.00 -9.29 2.25
N THR A 90 16.15 -10.35 3.03
CA THR A 90 17.47 -10.91 3.35
C THR A 90 18.05 -11.67 2.15
N LYS A 91 19.37 -11.87 2.12
CA LYS A 91 20.05 -12.63 1.05
C LYS A 91 19.40 -13.99 0.79
N ALA A 92 19.20 -14.79 1.85
CA ALA A 92 18.55 -16.10 1.74
C ALA A 92 17.11 -16.03 1.17
N ARG A 93 16.35 -14.98 1.48
CA ARG A 93 14.98 -14.80 0.93
C ARG A 93 15.01 -14.40 -0.53
N ILE A 94 15.98 -13.59 -0.95
CA ILE A 94 16.18 -13.23 -2.35
C ILE A 94 16.55 -14.48 -3.15
N GLU A 95 17.48 -15.29 -2.64
CA GLU A 95 17.89 -16.56 -3.27
C GLU A 95 16.70 -17.51 -3.41
N ALA A 96 15.96 -17.75 -2.32
CA ALA A 96 14.75 -18.58 -2.36
C ALA A 96 13.70 -18.05 -3.35
N PHE A 97 13.53 -16.73 -3.41
CA PHE A 97 12.63 -16.10 -4.38
C PHE A 97 13.12 -16.28 -5.82
N HIS A 98 14.41 -16.10 -6.11
CA HIS A 98 14.97 -16.33 -7.44
C HIS A 98 14.83 -17.77 -7.90
N VAL A 99 15.00 -18.75 -7.00
CA VAL A 99 14.76 -20.17 -7.32
C VAL A 99 13.28 -20.39 -7.70
N ALA A 100 12.34 -19.90 -6.88
CA ALA A 100 10.92 -20.03 -7.16
C ALA A 100 10.50 -19.29 -8.43
N TYR A 101 11.05 -18.09 -8.66
CA TYR A 101 10.81 -17.28 -9.85
C TYR A 101 11.34 -17.97 -11.11
N GLY A 102 12.57 -18.50 -11.06
CA GLY A 102 13.20 -19.23 -12.16
C GLY A 102 12.42 -20.48 -12.55
N LYS A 103 11.99 -21.29 -11.57
CA LYS A 103 11.12 -22.44 -11.80
C LYS A 103 9.83 -22.05 -12.54
N ARG A 104 9.19 -20.97 -12.11
CA ARG A 104 7.94 -20.48 -12.72
C ARG A 104 8.16 -19.89 -14.11
N LEU A 105 9.24 -19.16 -14.31
CA LEU A 105 9.57 -18.58 -15.60
C LEU A 105 9.88 -19.66 -16.65
N ALA A 106 10.62 -20.70 -16.26
CA ALA A 106 10.90 -21.85 -17.12
C ALA A 106 9.61 -22.60 -17.54
N ALA A 107 8.62 -22.67 -16.65
CA ALA A 107 7.34 -23.32 -16.94
C ALA A 107 6.41 -22.54 -17.90
N GLU A 108 6.66 -21.25 -18.16
CA GLU A 108 5.83 -20.42 -19.07
C GLU A 108 6.34 -20.45 -20.54
N HIS A 109 7.39 -21.21 -20.86
CA HIS A 109 7.96 -21.48 -22.19
C HIS A 109 8.77 -20.35 -22.87
N GLU A 110 9.66 -20.79 -23.78
CA GLU A 110 10.88 -20.16 -24.34
C GLU A 110 10.69 -18.87 -25.16
N GLN A 111 9.48 -18.57 -25.63
CA GLN A 111 9.16 -17.39 -26.45
C GLN A 111 8.41 -16.32 -25.65
N SER A 112 8.76 -16.17 -24.38
CA SER A 112 8.20 -15.13 -23.52
C SER A 112 8.77 -13.76 -23.88
N TRP A 113 7.91 -12.88 -24.41
CA TRP A 113 8.20 -11.45 -24.56
C TRP A 113 8.61 -10.82 -23.21
N PRO A 114 9.38 -9.72 -23.19
CA PRO A 114 9.82 -9.06 -21.94
C PRO A 114 8.70 -8.79 -20.92
N MET A 115 7.48 -8.52 -21.41
CA MET A 115 6.30 -8.29 -20.57
C MET A 115 5.80 -9.52 -19.80
N GLU A 116 6.13 -10.73 -20.24
CA GLU A 116 5.69 -11.96 -19.56
C GLU A 116 6.50 -12.19 -18.27
N ARG A 117 7.80 -11.85 -18.28
CA ARG A 117 8.65 -11.83 -17.07
C ARG A 117 8.04 -10.97 -15.96
N PHE A 118 7.52 -9.80 -16.34
CA PHE A 118 6.86 -8.88 -15.42
C PHE A 118 5.54 -9.45 -14.87
N LYS A 119 4.85 -10.36 -15.55
CA LYS A 119 3.63 -10.99 -15.02
C LYS A 119 3.94 -12.10 -14.03
N VAL A 120 5.01 -12.85 -14.26
CA VAL A 120 5.44 -13.96 -13.38
C VAL A 120 5.94 -13.43 -12.02
N TRP A 121 6.63 -12.29 -12.01
CA TRP A 121 7.25 -11.74 -10.81
C TRP A 121 6.24 -11.36 -9.68
N PRO A 122 5.12 -10.63 -9.95
CA PRO A 122 4.05 -10.39 -8.98
C PRO A 122 3.27 -11.65 -8.59
N ALA A 123 3.30 -12.68 -9.42
CA ALA A 123 2.62 -13.95 -9.14
C ALA A 123 3.44 -14.90 -8.27
N THR A 124 4.76 -14.76 -8.26
CA THR A 124 5.67 -15.61 -7.51
C THR A 124 5.46 -15.43 -6.00
N PRO A 125 5.29 -16.53 -5.23
CA PRO A 125 5.05 -16.48 -3.80
C PRO A 125 6.17 -15.76 -3.07
N ARG A 126 5.82 -15.04 -2.00
CA ARG A 126 6.76 -14.31 -1.15
C ARG A 126 6.38 -14.55 0.31
N PRO A 127 7.36 -14.49 1.24
CA PRO A 127 7.08 -14.67 2.68
C PRO A 127 6.04 -13.70 3.22
N SER A 128 5.98 -12.48 2.67
CA SER A 128 4.93 -11.50 2.97
C SER A 128 4.52 -10.78 1.69
N PRO A 129 3.24 -10.36 1.57
CA PRO A 129 2.81 -9.41 0.54
C PRO A 129 3.55 -8.07 0.62
N VAL A 130 4.04 -7.71 1.82
CA VAL A 130 4.80 -6.49 2.07
C VAL A 130 6.25 -6.87 2.33
N MET A 131 7.06 -6.79 1.29
CA MET A 131 8.50 -6.99 1.40
C MET A 131 9.22 -5.64 1.45
N VAL A 132 10.17 -5.50 2.36
CA VAL A 132 10.90 -4.25 2.65
C VAL A 132 12.36 -4.40 2.25
N TRP A 133 12.95 -3.35 1.67
CA TRP A 133 14.37 -3.33 1.33
C TRP A 133 15.26 -3.10 2.55
N THR A 134 16.48 -3.63 2.48
CA THR A 134 17.58 -3.23 3.37
C THR A 134 18.16 -1.88 2.91
N PRO A 135 18.87 -1.14 3.78
CA PRO A 135 19.57 0.07 3.38
C PRO A 135 20.54 -0.14 2.22
N ALA A 136 21.28 -1.25 2.20
CA ALA A 136 22.22 -1.57 1.11
C ALA A 136 21.50 -1.78 -0.24
N GLN A 137 20.34 -2.43 -0.23
CA GLN A 137 19.52 -2.60 -1.45
C GLN A 137 18.94 -1.28 -1.93
N LEU A 138 18.49 -0.43 -1.00
CA LEU A 138 18.00 0.90 -1.33
C LEU A 138 19.13 1.74 -1.95
N GLY A 139 20.34 1.70 -1.38
CA GLY A 139 21.53 2.35 -1.93
C GLY A 139 21.81 1.90 -3.35
N ALA A 140 21.91 0.58 -3.58
CA ALA A 140 22.14 0.02 -4.91
C ALA A 140 21.06 0.44 -5.94
N PHE A 141 19.80 0.55 -5.51
CA PHE A 141 18.73 1.06 -6.37
C PHE A 141 18.92 2.55 -6.70
N LEU A 142 19.27 3.38 -5.71
CA LEU A 142 19.51 4.81 -5.92
C LEU A 142 20.74 5.06 -6.82
N ASP A 143 21.80 4.28 -6.66
CA ASP A 143 22.98 4.34 -7.53
C ASP A 143 22.60 4.03 -8.98
N HIS A 144 21.77 3.01 -9.19
CA HIS A 144 21.26 2.67 -10.53
C HIS A 144 20.35 3.75 -11.10
N ALA A 145 19.52 4.37 -10.26
CA ALA A 145 18.56 5.39 -10.67
C ALA A 145 19.17 6.79 -10.81
N ALA A 146 20.46 6.99 -10.53
CA ALA A 146 21.10 8.30 -10.49
C ALA A 146 20.97 9.11 -11.79
N GLY A 147 20.91 8.44 -12.94
CA GLY A 147 20.69 9.06 -14.25
C GLY A 147 19.22 9.21 -14.66
N ASP A 148 18.27 8.69 -13.88
CA ASP A 148 16.85 8.74 -14.22
C ASP A 148 16.25 10.11 -13.88
N ARG A 149 15.39 10.62 -14.75
CA ARG A 149 14.63 11.87 -14.54
C ARG A 149 13.88 11.89 -13.20
N LEU A 150 13.45 10.74 -12.69
CA LEU A 150 12.71 10.60 -11.44
C LEU A 150 13.60 10.35 -10.22
N TYR A 151 14.92 10.42 -10.34
CA TYR A 151 15.85 10.21 -9.23
C TYR A 151 15.49 11.03 -7.98
N ALA A 152 15.27 12.34 -8.14
CA ALA A 152 14.93 13.23 -7.03
C ALA A 152 13.65 12.78 -6.29
N LEU A 153 12.65 12.28 -7.03
CA LEU A 153 11.41 11.75 -6.46
C LEU A 153 11.67 10.46 -5.67
N TYR A 154 12.46 9.54 -6.22
CA TYR A 154 12.84 8.30 -5.54
C TYR A 154 13.62 8.56 -4.26
N HIS A 155 14.59 9.49 -4.33
CA HIS A 155 15.39 9.90 -3.19
C HIS A 155 14.51 10.52 -2.09
N LEU A 156 13.61 11.43 -2.45
CA LEU A 156 12.69 12.06 -1.51
C LEU A 156 11.78 11.04 -0.80
N ILE A 157 11.15 10.13 -1.56
CA ILE A 157 10.28 9.08 -0.99
C ILE A 157 11.07 8.17 -0.05
N ALA A 158 12.29 7.79 -0.44
CA ALA A 158 13.14 6.88 0.32
C ALA A 158 13.49 7.41 1.72
N PHE A 159 13.81 8.72 1.83
CA PHE A 159 14.26 9.32 3.08
C PHE A 159 13.17 10.02 3.89
N ARG A 160 12.07 10.45 3.26
CA ARG A 160 10.97 11.19 3.93
C ARG A 160 9.69 10.38 4.08
N GLY A 161 9.61 9.20 3.48
CA GLY A 161 8.49 8.28 3.66
C GLY A 161 7.16 8.77 3.06
N LEU A 162 7.21 9.66 2.07
CA LEU A 162 6.02 10.15 1.37
C LEU A 162 5.27 8.99 0.73
N ARG A 163 3.94 8.99 0.86
CA ARG A 163 3.12 8.08 0.08
C ARG A 163 3.20 8.50 -1.38
N ARG A 164 3.16 7.53 -2.30
CA ARG A 164 3.22 7.80 -3.74
C ARG A 164 2.26 8.90 -4.20
N GLY A 165 1.04 8.93 -3.66
CA GLY A 165 0.06 9.96 -4.03
C GLY A 165 0.41 11.36 -3.52
N GLU A 166 1.05 11.47 -2.35
CA GLU A 166 1.54 12.73 -1.78
C GLU A 166 2.74 13.23 -2.59
N ALA A 167 3.67 12.33 -2.90
CA ALA A 167 4.85 12.64 -3.70
C ALA A 167 4.49 13.09 -5.13
N CYS A 168 3.51 12.43 -5.77
CA CYS A 168 3.00 12.85 -7.08
C CYS A 168 2.12 14.10 -7.02
N GLY A 169 1.58 14.45 -5.85
CA GLY A 169 0.71 15.62 -5.66
C GLY A 169 1.44 16.87 -5.15
N ALA A 170 2.75 16.79 -4.94
CA ALA A 170 3.56 17.92 -4.49
C ALA A 170 3.55 19.04 -5.54
N ARG A 171 3.33 20.27 -5.09
CA ARG A 171 3.33 21.48 -5.92
C ARG A 171 4.48 22.39 -5.52
N TRP A 172 4.94 23.24 -6.44
CA TRP A 172 5.99 24.21 -6.15
C TRP A 172 5.65 25.16 -5.00
N VAL A 173 4.36 25.52 -4.85
CA VAL A 173 3.90 26.38 -3.74
C VAL A 173 4.00 25.72 -2.37
N ASP A 174 4.11 24.39 -2.33
CA ASP A 174 4.22 23.61 -1.09
C ASP A 174 5.70 23.28 -0.76
N VAL A 175 6.65 23.77 -1.57
CA VAL A 175 8.08 23.50 -1.46
C VAL A 175 8.80 24.79 -1.09
N ASP A 176 9.57 24.73 -0.01
CA ASP A 176 10.53 25.76 0.35
C ASP A 176 11.93 25.11 0.30
N LEU A 177 12.71 25.46 -0.71
CA LEU A 177 14.07 24.92 -0.87
C LEU A 177 15.09 25.62 0.02
N ASP A 178 14.80 26.85 0.44
CA ASP A 178 15.69 27.64 1.30
C ASP A 178 15.64 27.09 2.74
N GLU A 179 14.45 26.72 3.21
CA GLU A 179 14.25 26.08 4.52
C GLU A 179 14.30 24.54 4.46
N GLY A 180 14.33 23.95 3.26
CA GLY A 180 14.35 22.50 3.05
C GLY A 180 13.04 21.81 3.48
N LEU A 181 11.91 22.49 3.27
CA LEU A 181 10.58 22.05 3.67
C LEU A 181 9.74 21.60 2.47
N LEU A 182 8.90 20.59 2.71
CA LEU A 182 7.85 20.17 1.79
C LEU A 182 6.58 19.90 2.59
N ALA A 183 5.53 20.67 2.31
CA ALA A 183 4.21 20.47 2.89
C ALA A 183 3.43 19.40 2.13
N THR A 184 2.92 18.38 2.84
CA THR A 184 2.00 17.39 2.25
C THR A 184 0.58 17.94 2.23
N ALA A 185 0.26 18.82 1.29
CA ALA A 185 -1.05 19.46 1.18
C ALA A 185 -2.04 18.69 0.30
N THR A 186 -1.55 18.03 -0.76
CA THR A 186 -2.39 17.36 -1.76
C THR A 186 -1.94 15.91 -1.97
N GLN A 187 -2.90 15.02 -2.25
CA GLN A 187 -2.64 13.65 -2.68
C GLN A 187 -3.36 13.35 -4.00
N LEU A 188 -2.64 12.82 -4.98
CA LEU A 188 -3.22 12.28 -6.20
C LEU A 188 -3.57 10.79 -6.04
N ALA A 189 -4.80 10.43 -6.35
CA ALA A 189 -5.29 9.05 -6.35
C ALA A 189 -5.87 8.68 -7.73
N ASN A 190 -5.53 7.50 -8.24
CA ASN A 190 -6.16 6.96 -9.44
C ASN A 190 -7.41 6.15 -9.05
N VAL A 191 -8.58 6.59 -9.51
CA VAL A 191 -9.87 5.94 -9.30
C VAL A 191 -10.47 5.64 -10.68
N GLY A 192 -10.53 4.35 -11.04
CA GLY A 192 -11.22 3.94 -12.27
C GLY A 192 -10.67 4.55 -13.56
N ARG A 193 -9.34 4.78 -13.64
CA ARG A 193 -8.60 5.49 -14.71
C ARG A 193 -8.64 7.02 -14.66
N GLN A 194 -9.34 7.62 -13.71
CA GLN A 194 -9.31 9.05 -13.48
C GLN A 194 -8.35 9.39 -12.35
N VAL A 195 -7.52 10.42 -12.55
CA VAL A 195 -6.75 11.01 -11.46
C VAL A 195 -7.65 11.97 -10.70
N LYS A 196 -7.81 11.74 -9.41
CA LYS A 196 -8.55 12.61 -8.49
C LYS A 196 -7.59 13.18 -7.48
N GLU A 197 -7.69 14.49 -7.28
CA GLU A 197 -7.02 15.18 -6.19
C GLU A 197 -7.86 15.04 -4.92
N GLY A 198 -7.19 15.01 -3.78
CA GLY A 198 -7.84 15.07 -2.48
C GLY A 198 -6.86 15.42 -1.38
N ALA A 199 -7.39 15.76 -0.21
CA ALA A 199 -6.58 15.94 0.98
C ALA A 199 -5.88 14.62 1.36
N PRO A 200 -4.68 14.67 1.98
CA PRO A 200 -4.03 13.50 2.52
C PRO A 200 -4.98 12.70 3.41
N LYS A 201 -4.82 11.37 3.41
CA LYS A 201 -5.72 10.45 4.12
C LYS A 201 -5.73 10.64 5.65
N THR A 202 -4.84 11.47 6.18
CA THR A 202 -4.77 11.82 7.59
C THR A 202 -4.52 13.33 7.63
N ALA A 203 -5.39 14.08 8.32
CA ALA A 203 -5.00 15.40 8.80
C ALA A 203 -3.78 15.18 9.71
N ALA A 204 -2.68 15.90 9.48
CA ALA A 204 -1.53 15.82 10.36
C ALA A 204 -1.99 16.06 11.81
N PHE A 205 -1.71 15.12 12.70
CA PHE A 205 -1.91 15.14 14.16
C PHE A 205 -2.84 16.24 14.72
N GLY A 206 -4.14 15.93 14.83
CA GLY A 206 -5.07 16.60 15.75
C GLY A 206 -5.53 15.59 16.79
N CYS A 207 -5.37 15.93 18.07
CA CYS A 207 -5.67 15.10 19.23
C CYS A 207 -6.93 14.25 19.08
N GLY A 208 -6.83 12.98 19.47
CA GLY A 208 -8.00 12.15 19.73
C GLY A 208 -8.83 12.78 20.84
N GLY A 209 -10.02 13.25 20.49
CA GLY A 209 -11.04 13.73 21.39
C GLY A 209 -12.36 13.71 20.65
N GLY A 210 -13.18 12.69 20.91
CA GLY A 210 -14.54 12.66 20.39
C GLY A 210 -15.33 13.82 20.99
N ALA A 211 -15.71 14.78 20.16
CA ALA A 211 -16.69 15.80 20.52
C ALA A 211 -17.95 15.57 19.68
N ARG A 212 -19.04 15.27 20.38
CA ARG A 212 -20.40 15.18 19.83
C ARG A 212 -20.82 16.54 19.28
N SER A 213 -21.54 16.49 18.16
CA SER A 213 -22.17 17.61 17.49
C SER A 213 -23.12 18.40 18.40
N GLY A 214 -22.90 19.72 18.47
CA GLY A 214 -23.87 20.71 18.93
C GLY A 214 -23.83 21.91 17.97
N HIS A 215 -25.02 22.35 17.55
CA HIS A 215 -25.25 23.45 16.61
C HIS A 215 -24.74 24.81 17.11
N GLY A 216 -24.35 25.70 16.19
CA GLY A 216 -24.26 27.15 16.45
C GLY A 216 -23.07 27.86 15.79
N GLU A 217 -23.36 28.52 14.67
CA GLU A 217 -22.82 29.79 14.14
C GLU A 217 -21.30 30.09 14.01
N HIS A 218 -21.05 30.89 12.96
CA HIS A 218 -19.79 31.38 12.44
C HIS A 218 -18.88 32.04 13.49
N ALA A 219 -17.66 31.49 13.62
CA ALA A 219 -16.50 32.25 14.05
C ALA A 219 -15.33 31.95 13.11
N ALA A 220 -14.90 32.96 12.37
CA ALA A 220 -13.67 32.93 11.60
C ALA A 220 -12.49 32.72 12.58
N CYS A 221 -11.85 31.56 12.50
CA CYS A 221 -10.63 31.28 13.25
C CYS A 221 -9.45 31.86 12.47
N ALA A 222 -8.88 32.93 12.99
CA ALA A 222 -7.62 33.50 12.50
C ALA A 222 -6.51 32.44 12.53
N PRO A 223 -5.57 32.43 11.56
CA PRO A 223 -4.47 31.48 11.57
C PRO A 223 -3.51 31.83 12.71
N GLN A 224 -3.65 31.14 13.84
CA GLN A 224 -2.61 31.12 14.85
C GLN A 224 -1.46 30.26 14.32
N ALA A 225 -0.32 30.92 14.13
CA ALA A 225 0.96 30.28 13.87
C ALA A 225 1.26 29.26 14.98
N ALA A 226 1.14 27.98 14.66
CA ALA A 226 1.47 26.88 15.55
C ALA A 226 2.60 26.06 14.93
N VAL A 227 3.82 26.42 15.34
CA VAL A 227 5.04 25.62 15.49
C VAL A 227 5.08 24.34 14.65
N GLY A 228 5.75 24.44 13.50
CA GLY A 228 6.14 23.29 12.69
C GLY A 228 6.94 22.29 13.52
N GLY A 229 6.55 21.02 13.41
CA GLY A 229 7.33 19.91 13.93
C GLY A 229 8.69 19.88 13.25
N ARG A 230 9.69 20.46 13.92
CA ARG A 230 11.10 20.38 13.54
C ARG A 230 11.52 18.92 13.60
N VAL A 231 11.77 18.30 12.45
CA VAL A 231 12.58 17.07 12.41
C VAL A 231 14.02 17.53 12.27
N GLY A 232 14.72 17.59 13.42
CA GLY A 232 16.11 18.03 13.51
C GLY A 232 17.03 17.17 12.65
N VAL A 233 17.93 17.83 11.92
CA VAL A 233 19.01 17.20 11.18
C VAL A 233 20.07 16.78 12.20
N GLY A 234 20.07 15.52 12.59
CA GLY A 234 21.13 14.90 13.40
C GLY A 234 22.14 14.21 12.49
N GLU A 235 23.40 14.62 12.62
CA GLU A 235 24.59 14.12 11.93
C GLU A 235 24.66 12.59 11.88
N TYR A 236 24.77 12.03 10.68
CA TYR A 236 25.36 10.72 10.43
C TYR A 236 26.37 10.85 9.28
N LEU A 237 27.48 11.52 9.57
CA LEU A 237 28.71 11.42 8.79
C LEU A 237 29.81 10.90 9.72
N GLY A 238 30.15 9.62 9.54
CA GLY A 238 31.25 8.99 10.25
C GLY A 238 31.60 7.66 9.60
N GLY A 239 32.60 7.67 8.72
CA GLY A 239 33.38 6.48 8.38
C GLY A 239 33.24 5.92 6.96
N LEU A 240 33.66 6.68 5.94
CA LEU A 240 34.20 6.09 4.71
C LEU A 240 35.72 6.27 4.74
N GLY A 241 36.43 5.17 5.05
CA GLY A 241 37.89 5.05 4.91
C GLY A 241 38.31 4.86 3.44
N PRO A 242 39.60 5.07 3.13
CA PRO A 242 40.05 5.55 1.83
C PRO A 242 40.18 4.45 0.77
N GLY A 243 40.04 4.90 -0.48
CA GLY A 243 40.05 4.08 -1.68
C GLY A 243 41.41 3.45 -2.00
N VAL A 244 41.34 2.44 -2.88
CA VAL A 244 42.49 1.75 -3.45
C VAL A 244 42.44 1.89 -4.98
N HIS A 245 43.62 2.18 -5.50
CA HIS A 245 44.01 2.68 -6.81
C HIS A 245 43.42 2.04 -8.09
N ALA A 246 43.11 2.94 -9.01
CA ALA A 246 43.35 2.94 -10.46
C ALA A 246 44.20 1.79 -11.05
N GLY A 247 43.66 1.15 -12.08
CA GLY A 247 44.38 0.40 -13.10
C GLY A 247 43.85 0.78 -14.47
N GLY A 248 44.55 1.69 -15.15
CA GLY A 248 44.22 2.14 -16.50
C GLY A 248 44.58 1.10 -17.56
N ARG A 249 43.83 1.10 -18.66
CA ARG A 249 44.19 0.41 -19.89
C ARG A 249 44.12 1.42 -21.03
N ALA A 250 45.28 1.77 -21.56
CA ALA A 250 45.44 2.52 -22.80
C ALA A 250 45.26 1.58 -24.02
N PRO A 251 44.90 2.12 -25.20
CA PRO A 251 44.43 1.33 -26.32
C PRO A 251 45.54 0.83 -27.25
N SER A 252 45.23 -0.23 -27.99
CA SER A 252 45.86 -0.64 -29.25
C SER A 252 44.76 -1.23 -30.13
#